data_AF-A0A1Q7SXH7-F1
#
_entry.id   AF-A0A1Q7SXH7-F1
#
_cell.length_a   1.000
_cell.length_b   1.000
_cell.length_c   1.000
_cell.angle_alpha   90.00
_cell.angle_beta   90.00
_cell.angle_gamma   90.00
#
_symmetry.space_group_name_H-M   'P 1'
#
loop_
_entity.id
_entity.type
_entity.pdbx_description
1 polymer ?
#
loop_
_entity_poly.entity_id
_entity_poly.type
_entity_poly.pdbx_seq_one_letter_code
_entity_poly.pdbx_strand_id
1 'polypeptide(L)'
;MGHMTIEVRTASEPVAMTNAIREGERMFAWLASLFGLLTLLLASVGLYGVIEYSTMRRTAEIGVRMALGAHRRDVMAMVLREALRLTAIGVVIGLALAPAVGRVVSSMLYGVSAADPLTILGASVLMFVAAALAAFLPARRAMRVDPIVALRYE
;
A
#
# COMPACT_ATOMS: atom_id res chain seq x y z
N MET A 1 35.30 -34.71 -54.90
CA MET A 1 34.34 -33.58 -54.96
C MET A 1 33.08 -33.99 -54.21
N GLY A 2 33.09 -33.85 -52.88
CA GLY A 2 31.91 -34.05 -52.04
C GLY A 2 31.66 -32.75 -51.29
N HIS A 3 30.62 -32.02 -51.65
CA HIS A 3 30.23 -30.79 -50.98
C HIS A 3 29.56 -31.14 -49.65
N MET A 4 30.30 -30.93 -48.56
CA MET A 4 29.79 -30.99 -47.20
C MET A 4 29.00 -29.69 -46.93
N THR A 5 27.68 -29.73 -47.15
CA THR A 5 26.78 -28.66 -46.71
C THR A 5 26.60 -28.78 -45.20
N ILE A 6 27.28 -27.90 -44.46
CA ILE A 6 27.05 -27.71 -43.04
C ILE A 6 25.68 -27.06 -42.88
N GLU A 7 24.68 -27.83 -42.48
CA GLU A 7 23.38 -27.31 -42.05
C GLU A 7 23.58 -26.52 -40.75
N VAL A 8 23.48 -25.19 -40.85
CA VAL A 8 23.44 -24.28 -39.70
C VAL A 8 22.03 -24.34 -39.08
N ARG A 9 21.72 -25.43 -38.37
CA ARG A 9 20.54 -25.57 -37.50
C ARG A 9 20.92 -25.35 -36.03
N THR A 10 21.32 -24.14 -35.60
CA THR A 10 21.57 -23.91 -34.16
C THR A 10 21.49 -22.45 -33.67
N ALA A 11 20.72 -21.55 -34.29
CA ALA A 11 20.61 -20.16 -33.81
C ALA A 11 19.22 -19.75 -33.27
N SER A 12 18.16 -20.52 -33.50
CA SER A 12 16.77 -20.13 -33.15
C SER A 12 16.15 -20.90 -31.98
N GLU A 13 16.68 -22.07 -31.59
CA GLU A 13 16.09 -22.92 -30.54
C GLU A 13 16.21 -22.37 -29.10
N PRO A 14 17.35 -21.80 -28.63
CA PRO A 14 17.43 -21.29 -27.26
C PRO A 14 16.63 -19.99 -27.05
N VAL A 15 16.38 -19.23 -28.11
CA VAL A 15 15.64 -17.96 -28.05
C VAL A 15 14.14 -18.19 -27.88
N ALA A 16 13.57 -19.19 -28.56
CA ALA A 16 12.15 -19.53 -28.41
C ALA A 16 11.79 -20.01 -27.00
N MET A 17 12.66 -20.81 -26.37
CA MET A 17 12.46 -21.30 -24.99
C MET A 17 12.62 -20.17 -23.95
N THR A 18 13.52 -19.21 -24.19
CA THR A 18 13.66 -18.02 -23.34
C THR A 18 12.43 -17.11 -23.43
N ASN A 19 11.83 -16.97 -24.61
CA ASN A 19 10.65 -16.14 -24.82
C ASN A 19 9.39 -16.74 -24.15
N ALA A 20 9.22 -18.06 -24.21
CA ALA A 20 8.12 -18.76 -23.56
C ALA A 20 8.14 -18.60 -22.03
N ILE A 21 9.33 -18.61 -21.41
CA ILE A 21 9.49 -18.38 -19.97
C ILE A 21 9.15 -16.92 -19.61
N ARG A 22 9.58 -15.95 -20.44
CA ARG A 22 9.29 -14.52 -20.23
C ARG A 22 7.82 -14.16 -20.37
N GLU A 23 7.06 -14.84 -21.22
CA GLU A 23 5.61 -14.63 -21.36
C GLU A 23 4.86 -15.03 -20.08
N GLY A 24 5.24 -16.16 -19.46
CA GLY A 24 4.72 -16.58 -18.17
C GLY A 24 5.02 -15.59 -17.05
N GLU A 25 6.27 -15.15 -16.94
CA GLU A 25 6.70 -14.15 -15.93
C GLU A 25 5.93 -12.83 -16.04
N ARG A 26 5.68 -12.34 -17.27
CA ARG A 26 4.90 -11.12 -17.50
C ARG A 26 3.45 -11.27 -17.07
N MET A 27 2.81 -12.40 -17.37
CA MET A 27 1.44 -12.66 -16.94
C MET A 27 1.32 -12.63 -15.41
N PHE A 28 2.23 -13.33 -14.71
CA PHE A 28 2.26 -13.34 -13.25
C PHE A 28 2.53 -11.94 -12.67
N ALA A 29 3.46 -11.18 -13.26
CA ALA A 29 3.74 -9.81 -12.83
C ALA A 29 2.51 -8.89 -12.97
N TRP A 30 1.73 -9.01 -14.05
CA TRP A 30 0.49 -8.26 -14.24
C TRP A 30 -0.58 -8.63 -13.22
N LEU A 31 -0.79 -9.93 -12.97
CA LEU A 31 -1.74 -10.40 -11.96
C LEU A 31 -1.33 -9.95 -10.56
N ALA A 32 -0.05 -10.09 -10.20
CA ALA A 32 0.50 -9.63 -8.94
C ALA A 32 0.33 -8.11 -8.76
N SER A 33 0.56 -7.34 -9.84
CA SER A 33 0.34 -5.88 -9.82
C SER A 33 -1.12 -5.52 -9.61
N LEU A 34 -2.04 -6.23 -10.26
CA LEU A 34 -3.48 -6.03 -10.09
C LEU A 34 -3.93 -6.37 -8.66
N PHE A 35 -3.50 -7.51 -8.12
CA PHE A 35 -3.77 -7.87 -6.73
C PHE A 35 -3.18 -6.86 -5.75
N GLY A 36 -1.93 -6.42 -5.96
CA GLY A 36 -1.31 -5.38 -5.16
C GLY A 36 -2.11 -4.08 -5.16
N LEU A 37 -2.61 -3.66 -6.32
CA LEU A 37 -3.48 -2.49 -6.45
C LEU A 37 -4.79 -2.67 -5.68
N LEU A 38 -5.45 -3.82 -5.83
CA LEU A 38 -6.71 -4.12 -5.13
C LEU A 38 -6.51 -4.17 -3.62
N THR A 39 -5.44 -4.80 -3.15
CA THR A 39 -5.06 -4.83 -1.73
C THR A 39 -4.81 -3.42 -1.21
N LEU A 40 -4.10 -2.57 -1.96
CA LEU A 40 -3.84 -1.19 -1.57
C LEU A 40 -5.14 -0.38 -1.48
N LEU A 41 -6.06 -0.56 -2.44
CA LEU A 41 -7.39 0.07 -2.40
C LEU A 41 -8.19 -0.39 -1.19
N LEU A 42 -8.25 -1.70 -0.94
CA LEU A 42 -8.98 -2.28 0.19
C LEU A 42 -8.42 -1.80 1.53
N ALA A 43 -7.09 -1.78 1.67
CA ALA A 43 -6.41 -1.23 2.84
C ALA A 43 -6.73 0.26 3.04
N SER A 44 -6.74 1.04 1.96
CA SER A 44 -7.08 2.46 2.00
C SER A 44 -8.53 2.70 2.45
N VAL A 45 -9.48 1.91 1.94
CA VAL A 45 -10.89 1.98 2.36
C VAL A 45 -11.04 1.58 3.84
N GLY A 46 -10.36 0.53 4.28
CA GLY A 46 -10.38 0.10 5.68
C GLY A 46 -9.81 1.16 6.63
N LEU A 47 -8.65 1.74 6.27
CA LEU A 47 -8.05 2.84 7.03
C LEU A 47 -8.97 4.06 7.09
N TYR A 48 -9.55 4.45 5.95
CA TYR A 48 -10.53 5.54 5.91
C TYR A 48 -11.71 5.29 6.87
N GLY A 49 -12.29 4.08 6.86
CA GLY A 49 -13.40 3.73 7.75
C GLY A 49 -13.02 3.77 9.23
N VAL A 50 -11.86 3.23 9.61
CA VAL A 50 -11.37 3.27 10.99
C VAL A 50 -11.10 4.71 11.46
N ILE A 51 -10.48 5.52 10.61
CA ILE A 51 -10.15 6.92 10.93
C ILE A 51 -11.41 7.78 10.98
N GLU A 52 -12.35 7.62 10.04
CA GLU A 52 -13.63 8.33 10.06
C GLU A 52 -14.41 7.98 11.32
N TYR A 53 -14.54 6.70 11.67
CA TYR A 53 -15.25 6.26 12.87
C TYR A 53 -14.64 6.83 14.15
N SER A 54 -13.31 6.76 14.30
CA SER A 54 -12.60 7.32 15.46
C SER A 54 -12.77 8.84 15.57
N THR A 55 -12.72 9.54 14.45
CA THR A 55 -12.89 11.00 14.37
C THR A 55 -14.31 11.41 14.73
N MET A 56 -15.33 10.71 14.19
CA MET A 56 -16.74 10.97 14.49
C MET A 56 -17.04 10.83 15.98
N ARG A 57 -16.52 9.79 16.64
CA ARG A 57 -16.65 9.60 18.10
C ARG A 57 -16.04 10.73 18.92
N ARG A 58 -14.99 11.41 18.42
CA ARG A 58 -14.28 12.50 19.12
C ARG A 58 -14.69 13.90 18.66
N THR A 59 -15.73 14.02 17.81
CA THR A 59 -16.18 15.30 17.27
C THR A 59 -16.53 16.32 18.36
N ALA A 60 -17.14 15.87 19.47
CA ALA A 60 -17.47 16.74 20.60
C ALA A 60 -16.21 17.35 21.25
N GLU A 61 -15.18 16.54 21.51
CA GLU A 61 -13.90 17.00 22.06
C GLU A 61 -13.16 17.93 21.09
N ILE A 62 -13.21 17.61 19.79
CA ILE A 62 -12.62 18.44 18.72
C ILE A 62 -13.35 19.80 18.67
N GLY A 63 -14.68 19.81 18.80
CA GLY A 63 -15.49 21.02 18.85
C GLY A 63 -15.15 21.89 20.06
N VAL A 64 -15.01 21.31 21.25
CA VAL A 64 -14.57 22.04 22.45
C VAL A 64 -13.16 22.60 22.29
N ARG A 65 -12.20 21.81 21.77
CA ARG A 65 -10.84 22.29 21.49
C ARG A 65 -10.83 23.46 20.52
N MET A 66 -11.64 23.39 19.45
CA MET A 66 -11.78 24.47 18.47
C MET A 66 -12.42 25.72 19.09
N ALA A 67 -13.42 25.57 19.97
CA ALA A 67 -14.03 26.68 20.71
C ALA A 67 -13.06 27.35 21.69
N LEU A 68 -12.12 26.59 22.26
CA LEU A 68 -11.03 27.10 23.10
C LEU A 68 -9.87 27.71 22.29
N GLY A 69 -9.98 27.79 20.96
CA GLY A 69 -9.00 28.44 20.08
C GLY A 69 -7.94 27.52 19.48
N ALA A 70 -8.10 26.18 19.54
CA ALA A 70 -7.18 25.27 18.87
C ALA A 70 -7.12 25.53 17.35
N HIS A 71 -5.94 25.42 16.77
CA HIS A 71 -5.77 25.70 15.35
C HIS A 71 -6.19 24.49 14.52
N ARG A 72 -6.76 24.71 13.33
CA ARG A 72 -7.17 23.63 12.39
C ARG A 72 -6.02 22.66 12.08
N ARG A 73 -4.77 23.14 12.15
CA ARG A 73 -3.55 22.34 11.99
C ARG A 73 -3.37 21.29 13.08
N ASP A 74 -3.78 21.57 14.31
CA ASP A 74 -3.66 20.63 15.44
C ASP A 74 -4.62 19.45 15.27
N VAL A 75 -5.83 19.72 14.77
CA VAL A 75 -6.82 18.68 14.44
C VAL A 75 -6.32 17.83 13.27
N MET A 76 -5.78 18.45 12.21
CA MET A 76 -5.17 17.73 11.10
C MET A 76 -4.01 16.83 11.56
N ALA A 77 -3.08 17.37 12.36
CA ALA A 77 -1.94 16.62 12.86
C ALA A 77 -2.35 15.44 13.76
N MET A 78 -3.40 15.61 14.56
CA MET A 78 -3.97 14.54 15.40
C MET A 78 -4.47 13.38 14.55
N VAL A 79 -5.29 13.65 13.53
CA VAL A 79 -5.86 12.62 12.65
C VAL A 79 -4.77 11.93 11.83
N LEU A 80 -3.81 12.70 11.28
CA LEU A 80 -2.67 12.13 10.56
C LEU A 80 -1.82 11.25 11.47
N ARG A 81 -1.57 11.66 12.72
CA ARG A 81 -0.76 10.87 13.66
C ARG A 81 -1.45 9.56 14.04
N GLU A 82 -2.77 9.56 14.18
CA GLU A 82 -3.54 8.35 14.40
C GLU A 82 -3.47 7.40 13.19
N ALA A 83 -3.66 7.93 11.98
CA ALA A 83 -3.51 7.18 10.74
C ALA A 83 -2.11 6.56 10.61
N LEU A 84 -1.07 7.38 10.75
CA LEU A 84 0.33 6.95 10.64
C LEU A 84 0.71 5.94 11.70
N ARG A 85 0.17 6.04 12.93
CA ARG A 85 0.42 5.07 14.00
C ARG A 85 -0.21 3.71 13.66
N LEU A 86 -1.45 3.68 13.17
CA LEU A 86 -2.10 2.44 12.74
C LEU A 86 -1.35 1.80 11.58
N THR A 87 -0.97 2.60 10.58
CA THR A 87 -0.17 2.13 9.44
C THR A 87 1.18 1.60 9.88
N ALA A 88 1.89 2.28 10.79
CA ALA A 88 3.17 1.82 11.30
C ALA A 88 3.06 0.46 12.00
N ILE A 89 2.03 0.25 12.81
CA ILE A 89 1.78 -1.06 13.44
C ILE A 89 1.55 -2.14 12.37
N GLY A 90 0.71 -1.85 11.37
CA GLY A 90 0.45 -2.77 10.27
C GLY A 90 1.71 -3.10 9.46
N VAL A 91 2.55 -2.09 9.15
CA VAL A 91 3.82 -2.26 8.44
C VAL A 91 4.78 -3.11 9.26
N VAL A 92 4.95 -2.86 10.57
CA VAL A 92 5.83 -3.67 11.42
C VAL A 92 5.39 -5.13 11.45
N ILE A 93 4.09 -5.40 11.57
CA ILE A 93 3.52 -6.76 11.53
C ILE A 93 3.79 -7.39 10.14
N GLY A 94 3.53 -6.64 9.07
CA GLY A 94 3.76 -7.09 7.69
C GLY A 94 5.23 -7.44 7.44
N LEU A 95 6.16 -6.60 7.90
CA LEU A 95 7.60 -6.84 7.79
C LEU A 95 8.06 -8.08 8.57
N ALA A 96 7.48 -8.33 9.74
CA ALA A 96 7.76 -9.53 10.53
C ALA A 96 7.28 -10.81 9.82
N LEU A 97 6.13 -10.74 9.11
CA LEU A 97 5.55 -11.87 8.39
C LEU A 97 6.14 -12.07 6.98
N ALA A 98 6.62 -11.00 6.34
CA ALA A 98 7.16 -11.01 4.99
C ALA A 98 8.20 -12.12 4.73
N PRO A 99 9.24 -12.35 5.57
CA PRO A 99 10.22 -13.40 5.30
C PRO A 99 9.64 -14.81 5.42
N ALA A 100 8.60 -15.02 6.25
CA ALA A 100 7.94 -16.32 6.35
C ALA A 100 7.19 -16.65 5.05
N VAL A 101 6.43 -15.68 4.53
CA VAL A 101 5.71 -15.82 3.26
C VAL A 101 6.69 -15.92 2.09
N GLY A 102 7.72 -15.07 2.08
CA GLY A 102 8.76 -15.06 1.05
C GLY A 102 9.49 -16.40 0.93
N ARG A 103 9.78 -17.07 2.05
CA ARG A 103 10.36 -18.43 2.04
C ARG A 103 9.45 -19.44 1.34
N VAL A 104 8.15 -19.44 1.65
CA VAL A 104 7.17 -20.34 1.00
C VAL A 104 7.12 -20.08 -0.50
N VAL A 105 7.03 -18.81 -0.92
CA VAL A 105 6.99 -18.44 -2.34
C VAL A 105 8.28 -18.81 -3.07
N SER A 106 9.44 -18.55 -2.46
CA SER A 106 10.74 -18.90 -3.05
C SER A 106 10.97 -20.40 -3.23
N SER A 107 10.29 -21.23 -2.42
CA SER A 107 10.33 -22.69 -2.58
C SER A 107 9.52 -23.16 -3.80
N MET A 108 8.61 -22.33 -4.31
CA MET A 108 7.75 -22.61 -5.45
C MET A 108 8.26 -21.96 -6.75
N LEU A 109 8.93 -20.81 -6.67
CA LEU A 109 9.50 -20.08 -7.82
C LEU A 109 11.03 -20.01 -7.72
N TYR A 110 11.72 -20.70 -8.62
CA TYR A 110 13.17 -20.59 -8.79
C TYR A 110 13.56 -19.16 -9.21
N GLY A 111 14.48 -18.53 -8.49
CA GLY A 111 15.10 -17.25 -8.88
C GLY A 111 14.45 -15.97 -8.34
N VAL A 112 13.38 -16.06 -7.54
CA VAL A 112 12.79 -14.87 -6.90
C VAL A 112 13.49 -14.59 -5.57
N SER A 113 14.20 -13.46 -5.47
CA SER A 113 14.76 -12.99 -4.21
C SER A 113 13.63 -12.59 -3.26
N ALA A 114 13.36 -13.43 -2.26
CA ALA A 114 12.23 -13.33 -1.34
C ALA A 114 12.21 -12.05 -0.46
N ALA A 115 13.30 -11.27 -0.45
CA ALA A 115 13.47 -10.13 0.45
C ALA A 115 14.39 -9.05 -0.14
N ASP A 116 14.04 -8.51 -1.31
CA ASP A 116 14.72 -7.31 -1.81
C ASP A 116 14.40 -6.09 -0.93
N PRO A 117 15.40 -5.49 -0.24
CA PRO A 117 15.18 -4.34 0.64
C PRO A 117 14.56 -3.14 -0.07
N LEU A 118 14.85 -2.94 -1.35
CA LEU A 118 14.33 -1.81 -2.11
C LEU A 118 12.82 -1.94 -2.35
N THR A 119 12.37 -3.15 -2.71
CA THR A 119 10.95 -3.47 -2.88
C THR A 119 10.18 -3.31 -1.56
N ILE A 120 10.75 -3.80 -0.45
CA ILE A 120 10.15 -3.68 0.88
C ILE A 120 10.04 -2.21 1.32
N LEU A 121 11.09 -1.41 1.09
CA LEU A 121 11.08 0.01 1.39
C LEU A 121 10.06 0.75 0.55
N GLY A 122 10.02 0.48 -0.76
CA GLY A 122 9.05 1.06 -1.69
C GLY A 122 7.59 0.76 -1.30
N ALA A 123 7.29 -0.51 -0.98
CA ALA A 123 5.96 -0.91 -0.51
C ALA A 123 5.57 -0.22 0.81
N SER A 124 6.51 -0.11 1.74
CA SER A 124 6.29 0.56 3.03
C SER A 124 5.97 2.05 2.84
N VAL A 125 6.78 2.76 2.04
CA VAL A 125 6.56 4.17 1.72
C VAL A 125 5.22 4.36 1.01
N LEU A 126 4.90 3.52 0.02
CA LEU A 126 3.63 3.58 -0.70
C LEU A 126 2.44 3.41 0.24
N MET A 127 2.54 2.51 1.22
CA MET A 127 1.49 2.27 2.21
C MET A 127 1.29 3.49 3.14
N PHE A 128 2.37 4.17 3.56
CA PHE A 128 2.28 5.42 4.32
C PHE A 128 1.65 6.55 3.51
N VAL A 129 2.01 6.68 2.22
CA VAL A 129 1.39 7.67 1.32
C VAL A 129 -0.10 7.39 1.17
N ALA A 130 -0.48 6.14 0.91
CA ALA A 130 -1.88 5.74 0.81
C ALA A 130 -2.67 6.03 2.09
N ALA A 131 -2.08 5.73 3.26
CA ALA A 131 -2.68 6.04 4.55
C ALA A 131 -2.87 7.55 4.77
N ALA A 132 -1.88 8.36 4.42
CA ALA A 132 -1.97 9.82 4.51
C ALA A 132 -3.08 10.37 3.58
N LEU A 133 -3.18 9.85 2.35
CA LEU A 133 -4.24 10.22 1.40
C LEU A 133 -5.63 9.81 1.91
N ALA A 134 -5.76 8.58 2.43
CA ALA A 134 -7.01 8.09 3.01
C ALA A 134 -7.44 8.94 4.23
N ALA A 135 -6.49 9.33 5.08
CA ALA A 135 -6.74 10.15 6.27
C ALA A 135 -7.02 11.64 5.96
N PHE A 136 -6.61 12.13 4.79
CA PHE A 136 -6.75 13.54 4.44
C PHE A 136 -8.21 13.98 4.34
N LEU A 137 -9.08 13.13 3.78
CA LEU A 137 -10.50 13.43 3.63
C LEU A 137 -11.25 13.54 4.98
N PRO A 138 -11.17 12.55 5.92
CA PRO A 138 -11.80 12.67 7.23
C PRO A 138 -11.17 13.79 8.07
N ALA A 139 -9.86 14.02 7.98
CA ALA A 139 -9.22 15.15 8.65
C ALA A 139 -9.76 16.50 8.14
N ARG A 140 -9.97 16.63 6.83
CA ARG A 140 -10.60 17.82 6.23
C ARG A 140 -12.06 17.99 6.64
N ARG A 141 -12.81 16.90 6.79
CA ARG A 141 -14.17 16.94 7.35
C ARG A 141 -14.17 17.40 8.80
N ALA A 142 -13.28 16.88 9.65
CA ALA A 142 -13.17 17.27 11.06
C ALA A 142 -12.87 18.76 11.25
N MET A 143 -11.98 19.32 10.42
CA MET A 143 -11.68 20.75 10.45
C MET A 143 -12.85 21.65 10.01
N ARG A 144 -13.85 21.10 9.31
CA ARG A 144 -15.03 21.83 8.81
C ARG A 144 -16.22 21.74 9.76
N VAL A 145 -16.14 20.96 10.83
CA VAL A 145 -17.17 20.96 11.87
C VAL A 145 -17.19 22.36 12.50
N ASP A 146 -18.27 23.09 12.23
CA ASP A 146 -18.41 24.47 12.66
C ASP A 146 -18.66 24.52 14.19
N PRO A 147 -17.85 25.24 14.98
CA PRO A 147 -18.03 25.37 16.44
C PRO A 147 -19.41 25.87 16.85
N ILE A 148 -20.12 26.55 15.93
CA ILE A 148 -21.45 27.14 16.13
C ILE A 148 -22.58 26.10 16.19
N VAL A 149 -22.41 24.88 15.63
CA VAL A 149 -23.43 23.82 15.76
C VAL A 149 -23.40 23.20 17.16
N ALA A 150 -22.24 23.23 17.84
CA ALA A 150 -22.09 22.71 19.20
C ALA A 150 -22.78 23.58 20.26
N LEU A 151 -23.08 24.86 19.96
CA LEU A 151 -23.74 25.80 20.88
C LEU A 151 -25.26 25.93 20.65
N ARG A 152 -25.84 25.25 19.66
CA ARG A 152 -27.24 25.43 19.27
C ARG A 152 -28.17 24.29 19.71
N TYR A 153 -27.69 23.42 20.60
CA TYR A 153 -28.43 22.32 21.21
C TYR A 153 -28.65 22.48 22.72
N GLU A 154 -28.47 23.70 23.26
CA GLU A 154 -29.05 24.11 24.55
C GLU A 154 -30.08 25.22 24.34
#